data_AF-A0A225UAP3-F1
#
_entry.id   AF-A0A225UAP3-F1
#
_cell.length_a   1.000
_cell.length_b   1.000
_cell.length_c   1.000
_cell.angle_alpha   90.00
_cell.angle_beta   90.00
_cell.angle_gamma   90.00
#
_symmetry.space_group_name_H-M   'P 1'
#
loop_
_entity.id
_entity.type
_entity.pdbx_description
1 polymer ?
#
loop_
_entity_poly.entity_id
_entity_poly.type
_entity_poly.pdbx_seq_one_letter_code
_entity_poly.pdbx_strand_id
1 'polypeptide(L)'
;MMTGESTQSPWNIVADAFRLLESSFKSSYAREMKTETRQIFALLEKAFAHNAVMGELQGVDALKEQLPLYSQYFGSPKLQLQRVESVVPGVLTATAKLSLTVTEVTLQHVFPHQHSKLYQRL
;
A
#
# COMPACT_ATOMS: atom_id res chain seq x y z
N MET A 1 -8.88 18.08 -35.32
CA MET A 1 -7.95 16.94 -35.21
C MET A 1 -7.82 16.60 -33.73
N MET A 2 -7.91 15.29 -33.41
CA MET A 2 -7.80 14.66 -32.09
C MET A 2 -6.50 15.08 -31.37
N THR A 3 -6.38 15.15 -30.04
CA THR A 3 -6.64 14.10 -29.04
C THR A 3 -7.03 14.69 -27.68
N GLY A 4 -8.16 14.24 -27.13
CA GLY A 4 -8.46 14.37 -25.70
C GLY A 4 -7.60 13.37 -24.94
N GLU A 5 -6.38 13.76 -24.62
CA GLU A 5 -5.58 13.02 -23.64
C GLU A 5 -6.33 13.13 -22.32
N SER A 6 -6.91 12.03 -21.85
CA SER A 6 -7.47 11.95 -20.51
C SER A 6 -6.32 12.05 -19.52
N THR A 7 -5.81 13.25 -19.30
CA THR A 7 -4.83 13.57 -18.26
C THR A 7 -5.52 13.30 -16.94
N GLN A 8 -5.32 12.09 -16.43
CA GLN A 8 -5.79 11.71 -15.10
C GLN A 8 -5.28 12.77 -14.13
N SER A 9 -6.20 13.49 -13.49
CA SER A 9 -5.86 14.52 -12.52
C SER A 9 -4.87 13.94 -11.51
N PRO A 10 -3.75 14.61 -11.18
CA PRO A 10 -2.80 14.13 -10.18
C PRO A 10 -3.50 13.79 -8.85
N TRP A 11 -4.59 14.48 -8.53
CA TRP A 11 -5.44 14.19 -7.37
C TRP A 11 -6.10 12.82 -7.43
N ASN A 12 -6.52 12.38 -8.61
CA ASN A 12 -7.10 11.04 -8.81
C ASN A 12 -6.04 9.96 -8.62
N ILE A 13 -4.80 10.20 -9.05
CA ILE A 13 -3.68 9.28 -8.82
C ILE A 13 -3.45 9.09 -7.32
N VAL A 14 -3.43 10.17 -6.55
CA VAL A 14 -3.29 10.10 -5.08
C VAL A 14 -4.46 9.34 -4.46
N ALA A 15 -5.69 9.62 -4.89
CA ALA A 15 -6.88 8.94 -4.40
C ALA A 15 -6.86 7.44 -4.70
N ASP A 16 -6.43 7.04 -5.91
CA ASP A 16 -6.34 5.65 -6.33
C ASP A 16 -5.23 4.91 -5.57
N ALA A 17 -4.06 5.52 -5.42
CA ALA A 17 -2.97 4.95 -4.60
C ALA A 17 -3.38 4.77 -3.13
N PHE A 18 -4.06 5.76 -2.56
CA PHE A 18 -4.55 5.67 -1.18
C PHE A 18 -5.61 4.57 -1.04
N ARG A 19 -6.56 4.49 -1.97
CA ARG A 19 -7.60 3.44 -2.00
C ARG A 19 -6.98 2.06 -2.16
N LEU A 20 -5.92 1.92 -2.96
CA LEU A 20 -5.17 0.67 -3.07
C LEU A 20 -4.67 0.22 -1.70
N LEU A 21 -3.86 1.06 -1.06
CA LEU A 21 -3.22 0.75 0.22
C LEU A 21 -4.28 0.42 1.28
N GLU A 22 -5.32 1.25 1.38
CA GLU A 22 -6.41 1.02 2.31
C GLU A 22 -7.17 -0.30 2.04
N SER A 23 -7.41 -0.64 0.76
CA SER A 23 -8.06 -1.89 0.39
C SER A 23 -7.21 -3.12 0.72
N SER A 24 -5.89 -3.05 0.46
CA SER A 24 -4.94 -4.12 0.76
C SER A 24 -4.82 -4.35 2.28
N PHE A 25 -4.86 -3.28 3.07
CA PHE A 25 -4.83 -3.36 4.53
C PHE A 25 -6.13 -3.91 5.12
N LYS A 26 -7.28 -3.62 4.50
CA LYS A 26 -8.59 -4.11 4.96
C LYS A 26 -8.87 -5.56 4.56
N SER A 27 -8.27 -6.10 3.50
CA SER A 27 -8.50 -7.48 3.10
C SER A 27 -7.79 -8.43 4.05
N SER A 28 -8.47 -8.87 5.11
CA SER A 28 -8.20 -10.18 5.68
C SER A 28 -8.58 -11.22 4.63
N TYR A 29 -7.73 -12.23 4.43
CA TYR A 29 -7.82 -13.28 3.40
C TYR A 29 -7.31 -12.89 2.01
N ALA A 30 -6.07 -13.32 1.76
CA ALA A 30 -5.36 -13.31 0.48
C ALA A 30 -6.06 -14.05 -0.69
N ARG A 31 -7.29 -14.57 -0.52
CA ARG A 31 -7.97 -15.37 -1.54
C ARG A 31 -8.92 -14.56 -2.42
N GLU A 32 -9.40 -13.42 -1.93
CA GLU A 32 -10.31 -12.56 -2.68
C GLU A 32 -9.76 -11.14 -2.72
N MET A 33 -8.73 -10.92 -3.55
CA MET A 33 -8.48 -9.58 -4.07
C MET A 33 -9.79 -9.09 -4.68
N LYS A 34 -10.46 -8.16 -4.00
CA LYS A 34 -11.68 -7.54 -4.50
C LYS A 34 -11.42 -7.00 -5.90
N THR A 35 -12.42 -7.10 -6.78
CA THR A 35 -12.34 -6.61 -8.16
C THR A 35 -11.83 -5.17 -8.22
N GLU A 36 -12.19 -4.34 -7.24
CA GLU A 36 -11.68 -2.98 -7.07
C GLU A 36 -10.16 -2.92 -6.88
N THR A 37 -9.58 -3.72 -5.98
CA THR A 37 -8.12 -3.77 -5.76
C THR A 37 -7.39 -4.21 -7.03
N ARG A 38 -7.93 -5.20 -7.77
CA ARG A 38 -7.37 -5.63 -9.06
C ARG A 38 -7.39 -4.51 -10.11
N GLN A 39 -8.50 -3.78 -10.21
CA GLN A 39 -8.63 -2.66 -11.13
C GLN A 39 -7.66 -1.52 -10.79
N ILE A 40 -7.49 -1.21 -9.51
CA ILE A 40 -6.55 -0.18 -9.07
C ILE A 40 -5.11 -0.61 -9.34
N PHE A 41 -4.75 -1.88 -9.12
CA PHE A 41 -3.44 -2.40 -9.50
C PHE A 41 -3.19 -2.32 -11.01
N ALA A 42 -4.17 -2.70 -11.85
CA ALA A 42 -4.03 -2.59 -13.30
C ALA A 42 -3.85 -1.13 -13.75
N LEU A 43 -4.50 -0.20 -13.06
CA LEU A 43 -4.37 1.23 -13.31
C LEU A 43 -2.98 1.74 -12.90
N LEU A 44 -2.47 1.29 -11.75
CA LEU A 44 -1.11 1.60 -11.29
C LEU A 44 -0.03 0.95 -12.15
N GLU A 45 -0.23 -0.27 -12.65
CA GLU A 45 0.67 -0.88 -13.65
C GLU A 45 0.73 0.00 -14.89
N LYS A 46 -0.42 0.40 -15.42
CA LYS A 46 -0.47 1.28 -16.60
C LYS A 46 0.19 2.64 -16.35
N ALA A 47 0.06 3.19 -15.15
CA ALA A 47 0.58 4.52 -14.80
C ALA A 47 2.04 4.52 -14.34
N PHE A 48 2.52 3.45 -13.70
CA PHE A 48 3.77 3.44 -12.95
C PHE A 48 4.69 2.24 -13.18
N ALA A 49 4.32 1.24 -14.00
CA ALA A 49 4.92 -0.10 -14.16
C ALA A 49 6.34 -0.34 -13.58
N HIS A 50 7.34 0.49 -13.90
CA HIS A 50 8.74 0.32 -13.49
C HIS A 50 9.25 1.32 -12.44
N ASN A 51 8.51 2.40 -12.17
CA ASN A 51 8.92 3.51 -11.30
C ASN A 51 8.19 3.52 -9.95
N ALA A 52 7.23 2.61 -9.72
CA ALA A 52 6.60 2.47 -8.42
C ALA A 52 7.61 1.88 -7.41
N VAL A 53 7.85 2.59 -6.31
CA VAL A 53 8.77 2.17 -5.25
C VAL A 53 8.10 2.34 -3.88
N MET A 54 8.27 1.37 -2.98
CA MET A 54 7.84 1.44 -1.58
C MET A 54 8.89 0.81 -0.67
N GLY A 55 9.66 1.65 0.03
CA GLY A 55 10.83 1.17 0.76
C GLY A 55 11.82 0.51 -0.20
N GLU A 56 12.17 -0.74 0.07
CA GLU A 56 13.05 -1.56 -0.77
C GLU A 56 12.31 -2.27 -1.93
N LEU A 57 10.98 -2.15 -2.01
CA LEU A 57 10.18 -2.78 -3.06
C LEU A 57 10.17 -1.91 -4.32
N GLN A 58 10.45 -2.52 -5.47
CA GLN A 58 10.42 -1.86 -6.76
C GLN A 58 9.48 -2.60 -7.72
N GLY A 59 8.64 -1.84 -8.43
CA GLY A 59 7.67 -2.35 -9.39
C GLY A 59 6.33 -2.74 -8.75
N VAL A 60 5.29 -2.79 -9.59
CA VAL A 60 3.93 -3.05 -9.12
C VAL A 60 3.72 -4.52 -8.73
N ASP A 61 4.45 -5.46 -9.34
CA ASP A 61 4.38 -6.89 -8.96
C ASP A 61 4.89 -7.14 -7.54
N ALA A 62 6.04 -6.55 -7.18
CA ALA A 62 6.56 -6.64 -5.82
C ALA A 62 5.57 -6.04 -4.79
N LEU A 63 4.88 -4.95 -5.15
CA LEU A 63 3.83 -4.37 -4.31
C LEU A 63 2.60 -5.27 -4.19
N LYS A 64 2.18 -5.93 -5.27
CA LYS A 64 1.04 -6.87 -5.27
C LYS A 64 1.29 -8.04 -4.32
N GLU A 65 2.51 -8.56 -4.28
CA GLU A 65 2.87 -9.68 -3.41
C GLU A 65 2.99 -9.25 -1.94
N GLN A 66 3.53 -8.05 -1.68
CA GLN A 66 3.83 -7.61 -0.31
C GLN A 66 2.67 -6.93 0.40
N LEU A 67 1.86 -6.13 -0.29
CA LEU A 67 0.77 -5.37 0.35
C LEU A 67 -0.24 -6.25 1.12
N PRO A 68 -0.67 -7.42 0.61
CA PRO A 68 -1.56 -8.32 1.35
C PRO A 68 -0.92 -8.91 2.61
N LEU A 69 0.40 -9.05 2.66
CA LEU A 69 1.09 -9.60 3.83
C LEU A 69 1.00 -8.67 5.04
N TYR A 70 0.87 -7.35 4.81
CA TYR A 70 0.69 -6.39 5.91
C TYR A 70 -0.63 -6.60 6.65
N SER A 71 -1.73 -6.92 5.96
CA SER A 71 -3.00 -7.23 6.63
C SER A 71 -2.99 -8.60 7.32
N GLN A 72 -2.20 -9.53 6.81
CA GLN A 72 -2.07 -10.88 7.37
C GLN A 72 -1.23 -10.89 8.64
N TYR A 73 -0.12 -10.14 8.67
CA TYR A 73 0.82 -10.19 9.77
C TYR A 73 0.60 -9.09 10.80
N PHE A 74 0.08 -7.92 10.43
CA PHE A 74 -0.16 -6.82 11.37
C PHE A 74 -1.64 -6.70 11.73
N GLY A 75 -1.92 -6.42 13.00
CA GLY A 75 -3.28 -6.21 13.49
C GLY A 75 -3.81 -4.82 13.15
N SER A 76 -5.07 -4.76 12.72
CA SER A 76 -5.85 -3.53 12.55
C SER A 76 -5.12 -2.39 11.82
N PRO A 77 -4.59 -2.61 10.60
CA PRO A 77 -3.94 -1.56 9.83
C PRO A 77 -4.92 -0.43 9.50
N LYS A 78 -4.51 0.80 9.79
CA LYS A 78 -5.28 2.03 9.52
C LYS A 78 -4.40 3.05 8.83
N LEU A 79 -4.74 3.40 7.60
CA LEU A 79 -4.10 4.45 6.84
C LEU A 79 -4.95 5.73 6.90
N GLN A 80 -4.33 6.87 7.21
CA GLN A 80 -5.00 8.17 7.28
C GLN A 80 -4.23 9.19 6.45
N LEU A 81 -4.86 9.72 5.41
CA LEU A 81 -4.29 10.80 4.60
C LEU A 81 -4.27 12.08 5.44
N GLN A 82 -3.10 12.72 5.55
CA GLN A 82 -2.92 13.92 6.35
C GLN A 82 -2.83 15.17 5.47
N ARG A 83 -2.09 15.08 4.37
CA ARG A 83 -1.83 16.21 3.48
C ARG A 83 -1.61 15.74 2.07
N VAL A 84 -2.07 16.53 1.11
CA VAL A 84 -1.69 16.42 -0.29
C VAL A 84 -1.30 17.80 -0.77
N GLU A 85 -0.14 17.93 -1.38
CA GLU A 85 0.38 19.20 -1.87
C GLU A 85 1.06 19.03 -3.23
N SER A 86 0.95 20.06 -4.07
CA SER A 86 1.70 20.13 -5.32
C SER A 86 3.06 20.73 -5.05
N VAL A 87 4.12 19.98 -5.32
CA VAL A 87 5.50 20.45 -5.11
C VAL A 87 5.93 21.30 -6.30
N VAL A 88 5.63 20.83 -7.50
CA VAL A 88 5.79 21.52 -8.79
C VAL A 88 4.65 21.10 -9.72
N PRO A 89 4.39 21.81 -10.84
CA PRO A 89 3.36 21.40 -11.78
C PRO A 89 3.52 19.94 -12.21
N GLY A 90 2.47 19.14 -11.99
CA GLY A 90 2.46 17.70 -12.31
C GLY A 90 3.04 16.76 -11.25
N VAL A 91 3.62 17.29 -10.16
CA VAL A 91 4.17 16.47 -9.07
C VAL A 91 3.43 16.75 -7.76
N LEU A 92 2.79 15.72 -7.23
CA LEU A 92 2.13 15.77 -5.93
C LEU A 92 2.91 14.97 -4.88
N THR A 93 2.88 15.46 -3.65
CA THR A 93 3.28 14.70 -2.46
C THR A 93 2.06 14.48 -1.59
N ALA A 94 1.81 13.22 -1.25
CA ALA A 94 0.76 12.81 -0.31
C ALA A 94 1.42 12.26 0.96
N THR A 95 1.11 12.89 2.09
CA THR A 95 1.57 12.45 3.41
C THR A 95 0.43 11.71 4.10
N ALA A 96 0.71 10.50 4.58
CA ALA A 96 -0.26 9.69 5.31
C ALA A 96 0.36 9.07 6.57
N LYS A 97 -0.47 8.88 7.59
CA LYS A 97 -0.11 8.14 8.80
C LYS A 97 -0.64 6.71 8.69
N LEU A 98 0.26 5.74 8.78
CA LEU A 98 -0.08 4.32 8.90
C LEU A 98 0.02 3.90 10.37
N SER A 99 -1.08 3.39 10.93
CA SER A 99 -1.13 2.82 12.28
C SER A 99 -1.33 1.31 12.20
N LEU A 100 -0.51 0.56 12.90
CA LEU A 100 -0.48 -0.91 12.89
C LEU A 100 -0.33 -1.43 14.32
N THR A 101 -0.94 -2.58 14.61
CA THR A 101 -0.75 -3.29 15.88
C THR A 101 0.20 -4.46 15.66
N VAL A 102 1.29 -4.52 16.43
CA VAL A 102 2.16 -5.69 16.47
C VAL A 102 1.47 -6.77 17.30
N THR A 103 1.26 -7.93 16.69
CA THR A 103 0.65 -9.11 17.32
C THR A 103 1.68 -10.22 17.46
N GLU A 104 1.32 -11.31 18.15
CA GLU A 104 2.15 -12.51 18.22
C GLU A 104 2.47 -13.08 16.83
N VAL A 105 1.49 -13.06 15.92
CA VAL A 105 1.69 -13.46 14.51
C VAL A 105 2.73 -12.58 13.83
N THR A 106 2.71 -11.26 14.07
CA THR A 106 3.73 -10.33 13.55
C THR A 106 5.12 -10.73 14.04
N LEU A 107 5.26 -11.04 15.33
CA LEU A 107 6.55 -11.39 15.92
C LEU A 107 7.05 -12.74 15.41
N GLN A 108 6.18 -13.70 15.15
CA GLN A 108 6.57 -15.00 14.61
C GLN A 108 7.04 -14.91 13.15
N HIS A 109 6.40 -14.07 12.32
CA HIS A 109 6.62 -14.07 10.88
C HIS A 109 7.51 -12.92 10.38
N VAL A 110 7.41 -11.73 10.98
CA VAL A 110 8.13 -10.52 10.55
C VAL A 110 9.36 -10.25 11.43
N PHE A 111 9.27 -10.57 12.72
CA PHE A 111 10.36 -10.35 13.68
C PHE A 111 10.74 -11.61 14.47
N PRO A 112 11.04 -12.74 13.80
CA PRO A 112 11.20 -14.05 14.46
C PRO A 112 12.26 -14.03 15.58
N HIS A 113 13.31 -13.22 15.42
CA HIS A 113 14.37 -13.08 16.43
C HIS A 113 13.90 -12.37 17.71
N GLN A 114 12.83 -11.57 17.66
CA GLN A 114 12.25 -10.88 18.82
C GLN A 114 11.28 -11.78 19.59
N HIS A 115 10.60 -12.71 18.92
CA HIS A 115 9.70 -13.69 19.55
C HIS A 115 10.42 -14.50 20.63
N SER A 116 11.66 -14.96 20.36
CA SER A 116 12.47 -15.73 21.32
C SER A 116 12.75 -15.00 22.64
N LYS A 117 12.75 -13.66 22.64
CA LYS A 117 13.09 -12.84 23.82
C LYS A 117 11.88 -12.55 24.72
N LEU A 118 10.65 -12.67 24.21
CA LEU A 118 9.45 -12.44 25.02
C LEU A 118 9.21 -13.59 26.03
N TYR A 119 9.55 -14.82 25.65
CA TYR A 119 9.47 -15.99 26.55
C TYR A 119 10.63 -16.09 27.54
N GLN A 120 11.66 -15.24 27.44
CA GLN A 120 12.75 -15.16 28.42
C GLN A 120 12.51 -14.09 29.49
N ARG A 121 11.40 -13.34 29.43
CA ARG A 121 11.04 -12.27 30.38
C ARG A 121 9.79 -12.56 31.21
N LEU A 122 9.18 -13.74 31.04
CA LEU A 122 8.16 -14.30 31.91
C LEU A 122 8.81 -15.35 32.81
#